data_AF-A0A0Q6RJT2-F1
#
_entry.id   AF-A0A0Q6RJT2-F1
#
_cell.length_a   1.000
_cell.length_b   1.000
_cell.length_c   1.000
_cell.angle_alpha   90.00
_cell.angle_beta   90.00
_cell.angle_gamma   90.00
#
_symmetry.space_group_name_H-M   'P 1'
#
loop_
_entity.id
_entity.type
_entity.pdbx_description
1 polymer ?
#
loop_
_entity_poly.entity_id
_entity_poly.type
_entity_poly.pdbx_seq_one_letter_code
_entity_poly.pdbx_strand_id
1 'polypeptide(L)'
;MSGFEIGALFEGIKLVLSAVGIPQARRQAFFKDHVTPSYELLGRIHRDYIAKFQEAAALLEERGDVRKVVELLRIERPRNLMDRTEAATLIKGLRDHVMPQNPFPKSSKKPSEFKQLFSMYVFAYEHYLNSASPLDPVKSETWYSYFIRTFEKAVNDGKDPYKETYSGRAGGDRIIDDAAEILFRAVNDVMPDSFKKVQKCYSDLRSHLAPKLGL
;
A
#
# COMPACT_ATOMS: atom_id res chain seq x y z
N MET A 1 2.89 3.10 16.43
CA MET A 1 2.16 4.12 17.23
C MET A 1 1.28 3.46 18.28
N SER A 2 1.12 4.05 19.47
CA SER A 2 0.19 3.55 20.50
C SER A 2 -1.26 3.90 20.14
N GLY A 3 -2.25 3.14 20.63
CA GLY A 3 -3.68 3.42 20.36
C GLY A 3 -4.15 4.83 20.73
N PHE A 4 -3.39 5.53 21.58
CA PHE A 4 -3.62 6.92 21.97
C PHE A 4 -3.31 7.93 20.84
N GLU A 5 -2.31 7.65 19.99
CA GLU A 5 -1.91 8.53 18.86
C GLU A 5 -2.93 8.49 17.71
N ILE A 6 -3.60 7.35 17.54
CA ILE A 6 -4.66 7.17 16.54
C ILE A 6 -5.92 7.97 16.91
N GLY A 7 -6.24 8.09 18.20
CA GLY A 7 -7.37 8.90 18.67
C GLY A 7 -7.17 10.41 18.43
N ALA A 8 -5.96 10.93 18.68
CA ALA A 8 -5.60 12.32 18.42
C ALA A 8 -5.63 12.67 16.91
N LEU A 9 -5.20 11.74 16.06
CA LEU A 9 -5.34 11.82 14.61
C LEU A 9 -6.81 12.04 14.20
N PHE A 10 -7.75 11.28 14.77
CA PHE A 10 -9.17 11.37 14.41
C PHE A 10 -9.84 12.70 14.77
N GLU A 11 -9.55 13.24 15.95
CA GLU A 11 -10.07 14.54 16.36
C GLU A 11 -9.44 15.69 15.54
N GLY A 12 -8.15 15.57 15.18
CA GLY A 12 -7.48 16.48 14.25
C GLY A 12 -8.12 16.51 12.84
N ILE A 13 -8.48 15.34 12.30
CA ILE A 13 -9.15 15.22 10.99
C ILE A 13 -10.54 15.89 11.01
N LYS A 14 -11.36 15.59 12.02
CA LYS A 14 -12.70 16.19 12.15
C LYS A 14 -12.61 17.71 12.19
N LEU A 15 -11.69 18.24 12.99
CA LEU A 15 -11.46 19.67 13.07
C LEU A 15 -11.16 20.21 11.66
N VAL A 16 -10.05 19.75 11.05
CA VAL A 16 -9.50 20.31 9.80
C VAL A 16 -10.41 20.18 8.58
N LEU A 17 -11.24 19.14 8.50
CA LEU A 17 -12.06 18.85 7.31
C LEU A 17 -13.53 19.27 7.42
N SER A 18 -14.09 19.47 8.62
CA SER A 18 -15.51 19.79 8.81
C SER A 18 -15.80 21.29 8.93
N ALA A 19 -14.84 22.09 9.40
CA ALA A 19 -15.07 23.50 9.67
C ALA A 19 -14.72 24.39 8.46
N VAL A 20 -15.73 25.12 7.97
CA VAL A 20 -15.52 26.28 7.10
C VAL A 20 -14.68 27.31 7.87
N GLY A 21 -13.57 27.78 7.28
CA GLY A 21 -12.75 28.85 7.87
C GLY A 21 -11.60 28.41 8.79
N ILE A 22 -11.15 27.16 8.73
CA ILE A 22 -9.97 26.78 9.52
C ILE A 22 -8.72 27.55 9.11
N PRO A 23 -7.98 28.12 10.09
CA PRO A 23 -6.73 28.83 9.81
C PRO A 23 -5.73 27.94 9.06
N GLN A 24 -5.05 28.52 8.08
CA GLN A 24 -3.99 27.86 7.30
C GLN A 24 -2.97 27.15 8.20
N ALA A 25 -2.59 27.77 9.33
CA ALA A 25 -1.66 27.22 10.30
C ALA A 25 -2.11 25.86 10.88
N ARG A 26 -3.40 25.67 11.15
CA ARG A 26 -3.94 24.38 11.63
C ARG A 26 -3.92 23.31 10.54
N ARG A 27 -4.16 23.68 9.28
CA ARG A 27 -4.06 22.75 8.15
C ARG A 27 -2.61 22.31 7.91
N GLN A 28 -1.67 23.24 8.04
CA GLN A 28 -0.24 22.96 7.96
C GLN A 28 0.23 22.05 9.09
N ALA A 29 -0.20 22.29 10.33
CA ALA A 29 0.09 21.40 11.46
C ALA A 29 -0.44 19.99 11.20
N PHE A 30 -1.72 19.85 10.82
CA PHE A 30 -2.31 18.57 10.46
C PHE A 30 -1.55 17.85 9.34
N PHE A 31 -1.18 18.56 8.27
CA PHE A 31 -0.39 17.98 7.19
C PHE A 31 0.97 17.49 7.67
N LYS A 32 1.66 18.28 8.48
CA LYS A 32 2.97 17.94 9.05
C LYS A 32 2.89 16.74 10.00
N ASP A 33 1.87 16.70 10.85
CA ASP A 33 1.79 15.74 11.94
C ASP A 33 1.19 14.39 11.51
N HIS A 34 0.46 14.37 10.39
CA HIS A 34 -0.29 13.17 9.98
C HIS A 34 -0.07 12.79 8.51
N VAL A 35 -0.14 13.75 7.57
CA VAL A 35 -0.01 13.44 6.14
C VAL A 35 1.42 13.09 5.79
N THR A 36 2.38 13.92 6.18
CA THR A 36 3.80 13.69 5.91
C THR A 36 4.30 12.35 6.50
N PRO A 37 4.05 12.03 7.78
CA PRO A 37 4.43 10.73 8.33
C PRO A 37 3.79 9.55 7.60
N SER A 38 2.51 9.67 7.19
CA SER A 38 1.85 8.60 6.41
C SER A 38 2.51 8.38 5.04
N TYR A 39 2.89 9.47 4.36
CA TYR A 39 3.59 9.43 3.08
C TYR A 39 5.00 8.82 3.23
N GLU A 40 5.75 9.23 4.25
CA GLU A 40 7.08 8.69 4.55
C GLU A 40 7.02 7.20 4.88
N LEU A 41 6.03 6.77 5.67
CA LEU A 41 5.77 5.37 5.95
C LEU A 41 5.52 4.59 4.66
N LEU A 42 4.67 5.10 3.76
CA LEU A 42 4.43 4.47 2.47
C LEU A 42 5.69 4.39 1.61
N GLY A 43 6.51 5.43 1.62
CA GLY A 43 7.78 5.47 0.90
C GLY A 43 8.78 4.41 1.39
N ARG A 44 8.82 4.14 2.70
CA ARG A 44 9.60 3.01 3.25
C ARG A 44 9.07 1.68 2.77
N ILE A 45 7.76 1.45 2.92
CA ILE A 45 7.08 0.24 2.44
C ILE A 45 7.35 0.02 0.95
N HIS A 46 7.29 1.08 0.15
CA HIS A 46 7.56 1.01 -1.28
C HIS A 46 8.97 0.52 -1.60
N ARG A 47 10.00 1.14 -1.01
CA ARG A 47 11.39 0.72 -1.22
C ARG A 47 11.62 -0.72 -0.80
N ASP A 48 11.11 -1.10 0.36
CA ASP A 48 11.29 -2.45 0.90
C ASP A 48 10.59 -3.50 0.02
N TYR A 49 9.39 -3.21 -0.48
CA TYR A 49 8.67 -4.14 -1.33
C TYR A 49 9.32 -4.28 -2.71
N ILE A 50 9.75 -3.16 -3.31
CA ILE A 50 10.48 -3.17 -4.59
C ILE A 50 11.73 -4.05 -4.47
N ALA A 51 12.57 -3.81 -3.47
CA ALA A 51 13.80 -4.58 -3.28
C ALA A 51 13.52 -6.08 -3.11
N LYS A 52 12.60 -6.44 -2.21
CA LYS A 52 12.32 -7.84 -1.87
C LYS A 52 11.62 -8.60 -2.99
N PHE A 53 10.67 -7.98 -3.69
CA PHE A 53 9.98 -8.61 -4.80
C PHE A 53 10.87 -8.72 -6.03
N GLN A 54 11.80 -7.77 -6.23
CA GLN A 54 12.80 -7.88 -7.29
C GLN A 54 13.74 -9.05 -7.04
N GLU A 55 14.24 -9.18 -5.80
CA GLU A 55 15.10 -10.31 -5.40
C GLU A 55 14.36 -11.64 -5.52
N ALA A 56 13.11 -11.73 -5.06
CA ALA A 56 12.30 -12.94 -5.18
C ALA A 56 12.01 -13.30 -6.65
N ALA A 57 11.72 -12.31 -7.51
CA ALA A 57 11.49 -12.55 -8.94
C ALA A 57 12.74 -13.12 -9.62
N ALA A 58 13.91 -12.51 -9.37
CA ALA A 58 15.18 -12.98 -9.93
C ALA A 58 15.51 -14.42 -9.49
N LEU A 59 15.36 -14.72 -8.18
CA LEU A 59 15.61 -16.06 -7.66
C LEU A 59 14.67 -17.12 -8.24
N LEU A 60 13.40 -16.77 -8.49
CA LEU A 60 12.44 -17.67 -9.13
C LEU A 60 12.78 -17.91 -10.60
N GLU A 61 13.16 -16.87 -11.34
CA GLU A 61 13.52 -16.94 -12.76
C GLU A 61 14.80 -17.77 -12.98
N GLU A 62 15.82 -17.56 -12.15
CA GLU A 62 17.09 -18.29 -12.20
C GLU A 62 17.01 -19.70 -11.63
N ARG A 63 15.86 -20.08 -11.05
CA ARG A 63 15.69 -21.29 -10.25
C ARG A 63 16.74 -21.42 -9.14
N GLY A 64 17.05 -20.28 -8.51
CA GLY A 64 18.12 -20.10 -7.53
C GLY A 64 17.78 -20.61 -6.13
N ASP A 65 18.31 -19.95 -5.10
CA ASP A 65 18.17 -20.37 -3.70
C ASP A 65 16.69 -20.39 -3.23
N VAL A 66 16.13 -21.59 -3.22
CA VAL A 66 14.74 -21.86 -2.84
C VAL A 66 14.45 -21.51 -1.37
N ARG A 67 15.45 -21.57 -0.47
CA ARG A 67 15.25 -21.16 0.93
C ARG A 67 15.16 -19.64 1.03
N LYS A 68 15.97 -18.94 0.25
CA LYS A 68 15.92 -17.47 0.18
C LYS A 68 14.59 -16.98 -0.41
N VAL A 69 14.06 -17.64 -1.42
CA VAL A 69 12.72 -17.37 -1.95
C VAL A 69 11.66 -17.50 -0.86
N VAL A 70 11.68 -18.57 -0.06
CA VAL A 70 10.74 -18.76 1.06
C VAL A 70 10.89 -17.67 2.12
N GLU A 71 12.12 -17.30 2.46
CA GLU A 71 12.40 -16.22 3.42
C GLU A 71 11.79 -14.89 2.96
N LEU A 72 12.05 -14.48 1.72
CA LEU A 72 11.56 -13.23 1.13
C LEU A 72 10.04 -13.20 1.02
N LEU A 73 9.45 -14.29 0.54
CA LEU A 73 8.01 -14.35 0.26
C LEU A 73 7.16 -14.55 1.52
N ARG A 74 7.72 -15.13 2.59
CA ARG A 74 6.93 -15.60 3.73
C ARG A 74 7.39 -15.15 5.11
N ILE A 75 8.68 -14.91 5.34
CA ILE A 75 9.22 -14.49 6.64
C ILE A 75 9.37 -12.97 6.70
N GLU A 76 9.88 -12.38 5.63
CA GLU A 76 10.05 -10.93 5.54
C GLU A 76 8.74 -10.19 5.23
N ARG A 77 7.80 -10.86 4.56
CA ARG A 77 6.47 -10.33 4.29
C ARG A 77 5.72 -9.96 5.59
N PRO A 78 5.62 -10.82 6.63
CA PRO A 78 5.00 -10.49 7.92
C PRO A 78 5.54 -9.29 8.67
N ARG A 79 6.87 -9.07 8.69
CA ARG A 79 7.44 -7.85 9.32
C ARG A 79 6.93 -6.60 8.62
N ASN A 80 6.88 -6.63 7.29
CA ASN A 80 6.32 -5.52 6.53
C ASN A 80 4.77 -5.53 6.47
N LEU A 81 4.10 -6.61 6.91
CA LEU A 81 2.65 -6.62 7.10
C LEU A 81 2.25 -5.75 8.29
N MET A 82 3.08 -5.61 9.32
CA MET A 82 2.79 -4.70 10.44
C MET A 82 2.78 -3.24 9.98
N ASP A 83 3.84 -2.78 9.31
CA ASP A 83 3.92 -1.43 8.75
C ASP A 83 2.80 -1.18 7.74
N ARG A 84 2.47 -2.18 6.92
CA ARG A 84 1.34 -2.11 6.00
C ARG A 84 -0.01 -2.06 6.70
N THR A 85 -0.18 -2.81 7.78
CA THR A 85 -1.40 -2.79 8.60
C THR A 85 -1.55 -1.45 9.29
N GLU A 86 -0.44 -0.87 9.77
CA GLU A 86 -0.39 0.49 10.31
C GLU A 86 -0.78 1.51 9.22
N ALA A 87 -0.16 1.44 8.04
CA ALA A 87 -0.49 2.28 6.90
C ALA A 87 -1.97 2.16 6.47
N ALA A 88 -2.49 0.94 6.40
CA ALA A 88 -3.89 0.65 6.06
C ALA A 88 -4.84 1.18 7.14
N THR A 89 -4.48 1.06 8.42
CA THR A 89 -5.27 1.56 9.55
C THR A 89 -5.31 3.09 9.54
N LEU A 90 -4.16 3.73 9.35
CA LEU A 90 -4.06 5.18 9.22
C LEU A 90 -4.93 5.68 8.08
N ILE A 91 -4.85 5.07 6.91
CA ILE A 91 -5.56 5.53 5.71
C ILE A 91 -7.04 5.22 5.75
N LYS A 92 -7.44 4.04 6.25
CA LYS A 92 -8.85 3.75 6.54
C LYS A 92 -9.42 4.79 7.50
N GLY A 93 -8.65 5.11 8.54
CA GLY A 93 -8.99 6.15 9.49
C GLY A 93 -9.18 7.52 8.84
N LEU A 94 -8.25 7.94 7.98
CA LEU A 94 -8.34 9.16 7.19
C LEU A 94 -9.57 9.13 6.27
N ARG A 95 -9.83 8.03 5.56
CA ARG A 95 -10.97 7.86 4.65
C ARG A 95 -12.31 7.97 5.37
N ASP A 96 -12.51 7.19 6.43
CA ASP A 96 -13.79 7.11 7.14
C ASP A 96 -14.21 8.47 7.73
N HIS A 97 -13.26 9.40 7.87
CA HIS A 97 -13.49 10.77 8.36
C HIS A 97 -13.64 11.82 7.24
N VAL A 98 -13.01 11.61 6.06
CA VAL A 98 -13.11 12.53 4.91
C VAL A 98 -14.35 12.28 4.08
N MET A 99 -14.68 11.00 3.94
CA MET A 99 -15.79 10.48 3.17
C MET A 99 -16.78 9.85 4.15
N PRO A 100 -17.74 10.62 4.72
CA PRO A 100 -18.98 9.98 5.13
C PRO A 100 -19.46 9.18 3.91
N GLN A 101 -20.00 7.98 4.14
CA GLN A 101 -20.33 6.88 3.22
C GLN A 101 -21.06 7.22 1.89
N ASN A 102 -21.25 8.49 1.57
CA ASN A 102 -21.80 9.01 0.35
C ASN A 102 -20.81 9.98 -0.34
N PRO A 103 -20.05 9.52 -1.37
CA PRO A 103 -19.14 10.38 -2.15
C PRO A 103 -19.86 11.53 -2.87
N PHE A 104 -21.19 11.51 -2.91
CA PHE A 104 -22.06 12.55 -3.45
C PHE A 104 -23.07 13.01 -2.39
N PRO A 105 -22.69 13.93 -1.49
CA PRO A 105 -23.67 14.52 -0.58
C PRO A 105 -24.79 15.17 -1.41
N LYS A 106 -26.06 14.91 -1.07
CA LYS A 106 -27.25 15.57 -1.67
C LYS A 106 -27.26 17.10 -1.47
N SER A 107 -26.26 17.64 -0.77
CA SER A 107 -26.04 19.06 -0.52
C SER A 107 -25.31 19.69 -1.72
N SER A 108 -25.87 20.77 -2.25
CA SER A 108 -25.37 21.55 -3.40
C SER A 108 -24.03 22.26 -3.19
N LYS A 109 -23.39 22.13 -2.01
CA LYS A 109 -22.12 22.81 -1.72
C LYS A 109 -20.95 21.98 -2.23
N LYS A 110 -20.28 22.48 -3.28
CA LYS A 110 -19.01 21.93 -3.78
C LYS A 110 -18.02 21.78 -2.62
N PRO A 111 -17.35 20.62 -2.46
CA PRO A 111 -16.30 20.46 -1.46
C PRO A 111 -15.17 21.46 -1.69
N SER A 112 -14.52 21.92 -0.62
CA SER A 112 -13.35 22.80 -0.73
C SER A 112 -12.23 22.13 -1.52
N GLU A 113 -11.40 22.92 -2.20
CA GLU A 113 -10.25 22.42 -2.97
C GLU A 113 -9.33 21.54 -2.12
N PHE A 114 -9.01 21.99 -0.89
CA PHE A 114 -8.25 21.20 0.07
C PHE A 114 -8.87 19.82 0.33
N LYS A 115 -10.20 19.75 0.53
CA LYS A 115 -10.89 18.48 0.78
C LYS A 115 -10.81 17.55 -0.44
N GLN A 116 -10.91 18.09 -1.65
CA GLN A 116 -10.77 17.31 -2.89
C GLN A 116 -9.35 16.74 -3.03
N LEU A 117 -8.32 17.58 -2.87
CA LEU A 117 -6.91 17.17 -2.93
C LEU A 117 -6.60 16.10 -1.87
N PHE A 118 -7.12 16.28 -0.66
CA PHE A 118 -6.97 15.32 0.40
C PHE A 118 -7.64 13.97 0.09
N SER A 119 -8.87 13.99 -0.44
CA SER A 119 -9.55 12.78 -0.89
C SER A 119 -8.78 12.03 -1.99
N MET A 120 -8.19 12.77 -2.95
CA MET A 120 -7.36 12.18 -4.00
C MET A 120 -6.10 11.51 -3.43
N TYR A 121 -5.44 12.15 -2.45
CA TYR A 121 -4.30 11.56 -1.75
C TYR A 121 -4.68 10.24 -1.05
N VAL A 122 -5.76 10.25 -0.26
CA VAL A 122 -6.25 9.05 0.44
C VAL A 122 -6.57 7.93 -0.55
N PHE A 123 -7.28 8.22 -1.64
CA PHE A 123 -7.62 7.23 -2.66
C PHE A 123 -6.38 6.66 -3.37
N ALA A 124 -5.42 7.52 -3.74
CA ALA A 124 -4.17 7.07 -4.35
C ALA A 124 -3.38 6.16 -3.41
N TYR A 125 -3.37 6.47 -2.12
CA TYR A 125 -2.72 5.66 -1.09
C TYR A 125 -3.39 4.29 -0.95
N GLU A 126 -4.72 4.24 -0.82
CA GLU A 126 -5.46 2.96 -0.79
C GLU A 126 -5.21 2.14 -2.04
N HIS A 127 -5.25 2.78 -3.21
CA HIS A 127 -4.94 2.13 -4.48
C HIS A 127 -3.53 1.54 -4.47
N TYR A 128 -2.53 2.30 -4.02
CA TYR A 128 -1.16 1.79 -3.87
C TYR A 128 -1.11 0.57 -2.95
N LEU A 129 -1.72 0.64 -1.76
CA LEU A 129 -1.73 -0.49 -0.84
C LEU A 129 -2.39 -1.72 -1.44
N ASN A 130 -3.43 -1.57 -2.26
CA ASN A 130 -4.05 -2.69 -2.98
C ASN A 130 -3.13 -3.24 -4.08
N SER A 131 -2.51 -2.35 -4.86
CA SER A 131 -1.58 -2.70 -5.95
C SER A 131 -0.27 -3.33 -5.45
N ALA A 132 0.20 -2.94 -4.25
CA ALA A 132 1.35 -3.51 -3.56
C ALA A 132 1.03 -4.83 -2.83
N SER A 133 -0.22 -5.32 -2.93
CA SER A 133 -0.51 -6.77 -2.92
C SER A 133 -0.81 -7.24 -4.33
N PRO A 134 0.19 -7.33 -5.22
CA PRO A 134 0.00 -8.01 -6.50
C PRO A 134 -0.49 -9.47 -6.32
N LEU A 135 -0.33 -9.99 -5.10
CA LEU A 135 -0.41 -11.40 -4.77
C LEU A 135 -1.42 -11.71 -3.64
N ASP A 136 -2.17 -10.71 -3.20
CA ASP A 136 -3.20 -10.88 -2.17
C ASP A 136 -4.43 -10.02 -2.52
N PRO A 137 -5.31 -10.52 -3.40
CA PRO A 137 -6.62 -9.91 -3.55
C PRO A 137 -7.37 -10.19 -2.24
N VAL A 138 -7.70 -9.13 -1.51
CA VAL A 138 -8.38 -9.05 -0.20
C VAL A 138 -9.65 -9.94 -0.04
N LYS A 139 -10.06 -10.70 -1.05
CA LYS A 139 -11.24 -11.56 -1.06
C LYS A 139 -11.00 -12.99 -1.54
N SER A 140 -9.76 -13.42 -1.77
CA SER A 140 -9.55 -14.77 -2.29
C SER A 140 -8.19 -15.37 -1.92
N GLU A 141 -8.21 -16.45 -1.14
CA GLU A 141 -7.15 -17.47 -1.18
C GLU A 141 -7.12 -18.08 -2.60
N THR A 142 -6.58 -17.42 -3.62
CA THR A 142 -6.84 -17.91 -5.00
C THR A 142 -5.76 -18.77 -5.63
N TRP A 143 -4.48 -18.61 -5.31
CA TRP A 143 -3.45 -19.56 -5.74
C TRP A 143 -2.06 -19.18 -5.20
N TYR A 144 -1.79 -17.90 -4.93
CA TYR A 144 -0.45 -17.48 -4.53
C TYR A 144 -0.08 -17.87 -3.09
N SER A 145 -0.99 -17.66 -2.12
CA SER A 145 -0.81 -18.20 -0.77
C SER A 145 -0.71 -19.73 -0.77
N TYR A 146 -1.39 -20.39 -1.72
CA TYR A 146 -1.22 -21.82 -1.95
C TYR A 146 0.16 -22.14 -2.55
N PHE A 147 0.63 -21.38 -3.55
CA PHE A 147 1.96 -21.50 -4.14
C PHE A 147 3.05 -21.38 -3.09
N ILE A 148 3.07 -20.30 -2.29
CA ILE A 148 4.03 -20.14 -1.19
C ILE A 148 3.92 -21.31 -0.20
N ARG A 149 2.71 -21.77 0.12
CA ARG A 149 2.50 -22.91 1.01
C ARG A 149 3.12 -24.19 0.48
N THR A 150 2.87 -24.51 -0.77
CA THR A 150 3.38 -25.70 -1.44
C THR A 150 4.89 -25.61 -1.68
N PHE A 151 5.40 -24.44 -2.11
CA PHE A 151 6.82 -24.19 -2.34
C PHE A 151 7.62 -24.38 -1.05
N GLU A 152 7.19 -23.77 0.05
CA GLU A 152 7.84 -23.98 1.35
C GLU A 152 7.78 -25.43 1.79
N LYS A 153 6.61 -26.08 1.66
CA LYS A 153 6.48 -27.47 2.07
C LYS A 153 7.49 -28.35 1.32
N ALA A 154 7.64 -28.15 0.03
CA ALA A 154 8.60 -28.89 -0.78
C ALA A 154 10.04 -28.65 -0.30
N VAL A 155 10.41 -27.39 -0.05
CA VAL A 155 11.73 -27.03 0.50
C VAL A 155 11.98 -27.68 1.87
N ASN A 156 10.99 -27.66 2.77
CA ASN A 156 11.08 -28.25 4.10
C ASN A 156 11.14 -29.78 4.06
N ASP A 157 10.48 -30.40 3.08
CA ASP A 157 10.53 -31.85 2.83
C ASP A 157 11.85 -32.29 2.14
N GLY A 158 12.74 -31.35 1.80
CA GLY A 158 13.97 -31.63 1.04
C GLY A 158 13.72 -31.96 -0.44
N LYS A 159 12.56 -31.59 -0.96
CA LYS A 159 12.17 -31.77 -2.37
C LYS A 159 12.51 -30.53 -3.19
N ASP A 160 12.58 -30.73 -4.50
CA ASP A 160 12.76 -29.65 -5.46
C ASP A 160 11.40 -28.99 -5.76
N PRO A 161 11.15 -27.75 -5.29
CA PRO A 161 9.87 -27.07 -5.50
C PRO A 161 9.58 -26.80 -6.99
N TYR A 162 10.59 -26.82 -7.86
CA TYR A 162 10.42 -26.65 -9.31
C TYR A 162 9.92 -27.91 -10.02
N LYS A 163 9.87 -29.05 -9.32
CA LYS A 163 9.34 -30.33 -9.81
C LYS A 163 8.00 -30.71 -9.19
N GLU A 164 7.47 -29.88 -8.29
CA GLU A 164 6.20 -30.13 -7.62
C GLU A 164 5.00 -29.78 -8.50
N THR A 165 3.90 -30.51 -8.29
CA THR A 165 2.62 -30.19 -8.94
C THR A 165 1.80 -29.27 -8.06
N TYR A 166 1.47 -28.08 -8.57
CA TYR A 166 0.68 -27.10 -7.85
C TYR A 166 -0.79 -27.16 -8.30
N SER A 167 -1.61 -27.93 -7.60
CA SER A 167 -3.01 -28.18 -7.99
C SER A 167 -3.97 -27.01 -7.76
N GLY A 168 -3.50 -25.90 -7.18
CA GLY A 168 -4.31 -24.72 -6.87
C GLY A 168 -4.72 -23.85 -8.08
N ARG A 169 -4.30 -24.18 -9.31
CA ARG A 169 -4.67 -23.45 -10.54
C ARG A 169 -4.76 -24.39 -11.75
N ALA A 170 -5.69 -24.14 -12.65
CA ALA A 170 -5.70 -24.76 -13.98
C ALA A 170 -4.48 -24.25 -14.77
N GLY A 171 -3.47 -25.10 -14.94
CA GLY A 171 -2.16 -24.75 -15.53
C GLY A 171 -0.94 -25.01 -14.63
N GLY A 172 -1.06 -25.92 -13.64
CA GLY A 172 -0.12 -26.16 -12.54
C GLY A 172 1.37 -26.27 -12.86
N ASP A 173 1.75 -26.54 -14.10
CA ASP A 173 3.16 -26.65 -14.54
C ASP A 173 3.86 -25.30 -14.71
N ARG A 174 3.11 -24.19 -14.90
CA ARG A 174 3.66 -22.84 -15.11
C ARG A 174 3.54 -21.90 -13.92
N ILE A 175 3.08 -22.39 -12.77
CA ILE A 175 2.75 -21.52 -11.63
C ILE A 175 3.94 -20.71 -11.12
N ILE A 176 5.15 -21.25 -11.26
CA ILE A 176 6.39 -20.63 -10.79
C ILE A 176 6.76 -19.48 -11.73
N ASP A 177 6.72 -19.73 -13.04
CA ASP A 177 6.96 -18.71 -14.06
C ASP A 177 5.92 -17.59 -13.94
N ASP A 178 4.65 -17.94 -13.73
CA ASP A 178 3.56 -16.98 -13.51
C ASP A 178 3.79 -16.16 -12.22
N ALA A 179 4.31 -16.78 -11.14
CA ALA A 179 4.64 -16.08 -9.91
C ALA A 179 5.81 -15.10 -10.13
N ALA A 180 6.84 -15.50 -10.85
CA ALA A 180 7.97 -14.65 -11.22
C ALA A 180 7.51 -13.47 -12.08
N GLU A 181 6.70 -13.72 -13.13
CA GLU A 181 6.16 -12.67 -14.01
C GLU A 181 5.32 -11.65 -13.24
N ILE A 182 4.46 -12.11 -12.33
CA ILE A 182 3.61 -11.22 -11.55
C ILE A 182 4.44 -10.38 -10.57
N LEU A 183 5.44 -10.96 -9.91
CA LEU A 183 6.36 -10.23 -9.06
C LEU A 183 7.15 -9.19 -9.88
N PHE A 184 7.66 -9.60 -11.03
CA PHE A 184 8.40 -8.72 -11.94
C PHE A 184 7.54 -7.54 -12.40
N ARG A 185 6.31 -7.79 -12.85
CA ARG A 185 5.35 -6.75 -13.27
C ARG A 185 4.96 -5.85 -12.11
N ALA A 186 4.83 -6.40 -10.90
CA ALA A 186 4.52 -5.60 -9.73
C ALA A 186 5.61 -4.58 -9.43
N VAL A 187 6.87 -5.02 -9.51
CA VAL A 187 8.07 -4.22 -9.23
C VAL A 187 8.32 -3.18 -10.31
N ASN A 188 8.19 -3.54 -11.58
CA ASN A 188 8.61 -2.68 -12.68
C ASN A 188 7.50 -1.71 -13.13
N ASP A 189 6.23 -2.10 -13.00
CA ASP A 189 5.12 -1.34 -13.55
C ASP A 189 4.13 -0.90 -12.47
N VAL A 190 3.47 -1.86 -11.82
CA VAL A 190 2.24 -1.61 -11.06
C VAL A 190 2.49 -0.78 -9.79
N MET A 191 3.51 -1.13 -9.01
CA MET A 191 3.83 -0.40 -7.79
C MET A 191 4.47 0.97 -8.07
N PRO A 192 5.48 1.10 -8.95
CA PRO A 192 6.03 2.41 -9.30
C PRO A 192 4.96 3.38 -9.82
N ASP A 193 4.09 2.95 -10.72
CA ASP A 193 3.06 3.83 -11.28
C ASP A 193 2.01 4.22 -10.25
N SER A 194 1.62 3.30 -9.37
CA SER A 194 0.73 3.62 -8.25
C SER A 194 1.39 4.57 -7.26
N PHE A 195 2.70 4.41 -6.99
CA PHE A 195 3.43 5.29 -6.07
C PHE A 195 3.59 6.70 -6.66
N LYS A 196 3.88 6.83 -7.97
CA LYS A 196 3.90 8.13 -8.67
C LYS A 196 2.58 8.90 -8.50
N LYS A 197 1.43 8.21 -8.52
CA LYS A 197 0.12 8.83 -8.25
C LYS A 197 0.02 9.36 -6.81
N VAL A 198 0.53 8.62 -5.82
CA VAL A 198 0.59 9.08 -4.43
C VAL A 198 1.50 10.32 -4.31
N GLN A 199 2.70 10.26 -4.92
CA GLN A 199 3.66 11.38 -4.91
C GLN A 199 3.06 12.65 -5.52
N LYS A 200 2.36 12.51 -6.65
CA LYS A 200 1.64 13.62 -7.27
C LYS A 200 0.59 14.21 -6.32
N CYS A 201 -0.30 13.38 -5.76
CA CYS A 201 -1.36 13.87 -4.86
C CYS A 201 -0.79 14.51 -3.59
N TYR A 202 0.30 13.95 -3.04
CA TYR A 202 1.02 14.53 -1.92
C TYR A 202 1.62 15.89 -2.27
N SER A 203 2.25 16.01 -3.45
CA SER A 203 2.82 17.27 -3.94
C SER A 203 1.76 18.35 -4.16
N ASP A 204 0.63 17.99 -4.78
CA ASP A 204 -0.50 18.90 -5.00
C ASP A 204 -1.05 19.42 -3.66
N LEU A 205 -1.25 18.51 -2.69
CA LEU A 205 -1.72 18.85 -1.35
C LEU A 205 -0.72 19.72 -0.58
N ARG A 206 0.58 19.42 -0.68
CA ARG A 206 1.66 20.23 -0.09
C ARG A 206 1.70 21.63 -0.70
N SER A 207 1.60 21.74 -2.01
CA SER A 207 1.66 23.02 -2.75
C SER A 207 0.47 23.92 -2.41
N HIS A 208 -0.71 23.32 -2.21
CA HIS A 208 -1.89 24.06 -1.73
C HIS A 208 -1.72 24.61 -0.30
N LEU A 209 -0.88 23.96 0.52
CA LEU A 209 -0.63 24.35 1.91
C LEU A 209 0.59 25.25 2.11
N ALA A 210 1.55 25.19 1.20
CA ALA A 210 2.62 26.17 1.13
C ALA A 210 1.98 27.57 1.07
N PRO A 211 2.53 28.58 1.77
CA PRO A 211 2.11 29.94 1.51
C PRO A 211 2.18 30.14 0.00
N LYS A 212 1.13 30.68 -0.62
CA LYS A 212 1.25 31.34 -1.92
C LYS A 212 2.21 32.51 -1.67
N LEU A 213 3.50 32.21 -1.61
CA LEU A 213 4.54 33.20 -1.56
C LEU A 213 4.40 33.92 -2.88
N GLY A 214 3.80 35.10 -2.84
CA GLY A 214 3.95 36.08 -3.88
C GLY A 214 5.43 36.46 -3.95
N LEU A 215 6.19 35.61 -4.61
CA LEU A 215 7.30 36.01 -5.46
C LEU A 215 6.72 36.26 -6.84
#